data_AF-A0A3M1FPW8-F1
#
_entry.id   AF-A0A3M1FPW8-F1
#
_cell.length_a   1.000
_cell.length_b   1.000
_cell.length_c   1.000
_cell.angle_alpha   90.00
_cell.angle_beta   90.00
_cell.angle_gamma   90.00
#
_symmetry.space_group_name_H-M   'P 1'
#
loop_
_entity.id
_entity.type
_entity.pdbx_description
1 polymer ?
#
loop_
_entity_poly.entity_id
_entity_poly.type
_entity_poly.pdbx_seq_one_letter_code
_entity_poly.pdbx_strand_id
1 'polypeptide(L)'
;MHLLGNISVFPRLPEPIARLQELAYNLWWSWNPDAQELYSSIDLDLWRSANQNPVKFLRNVKQEQLERAAKDQDYLARYAQVMAAFDAYMAPDADTWYRRTYGNNNHELVAYFSAEFGLHEALPIYSGGLGILSGDHCKEASDLG
;
A
#
# COMPACT_ATOMS: atom_id res chain seq x y z
N MET A 1 -15.06 10.43 34.43
CA MET A 1 -14.92 9.72 33.15
C MET A 1 -13.44 9.57 32.88
N HIS A 2 -12.86 8.39 33.11
CA HIS A 2 -11.46 8.14 32.80
C HIS A 2 -11.36 7.76 31.32
N LEU A 3 -10.78 8.64 30.50
CA LEU A 3 -10.43 8.32 29.12
C LEU A 3 -9.16 7.45 29.17
N LEU A 4 -9.31 6.15 28.96
CA LEU A 4 -8.20 5.27 28.61
C LEU A 4 -7.99 5.40 27.09
N GLY A 5 -7.06 6.26 26.70
CA GLY A 5 -6.65 6.43 25.31
C GLY A 5 -5.25 5.86 25.10
N ASN A 6 -5.06 5.03 24.08
CA ASN A 6 -3.73 4.61 23.67
C ASN A 6 -3.11 5.72 22.80
N ILE A 7 -1.98 6.26 23.24
CA ILE A 7 -1.17 7.14 22.40
C ILE A 7 -0.40 6.25 21.41
N SER A 8 -0.77 6.30 20.14
CA SER A 8 -0.02 5.62 19.08
C SER A 8 1.11 6.53 18.62
N VAL A 9 2.34 6.22 19.04
CA VAL A 9 3.54 6.89 18.55
C VAL A 9 4.01 6.15 17.30
N PHE A 10 4.11 6.83 16.17
CA PHE A 10 4.78 6.26 15.01
C PHE A 10 6.30 6.34 15.26
N PRO A 11 7.05 5.23 15.07
CA PRO A 11 8.50 5.31 15.11
C PRO A 11 8.97 6.28 14.02
N ARG A 12 10.04 6.99 14.34
CA ARG A 12 10.60 7.98 13.43
C ARG A 12 11.30 7.24 12.31
N LEU A 13 10.67 7.22 11.13
CA LEU A 13 11.27 6.61 9.95
C LEU A 13 12.58 7.34 9.61
N PRO A 14 13.68 6.59 9.38
CA PRO A 14 14.89 7.17 8.80
C PRO A 14 14.58 7.83 7.45
N GLU A 15 15.22 8.97 7.19
CA GLU A 15 15.00 9.76 5.98
C GLU A 15 15.10 8.95 4.67
N PRO A 16 16.07 8.03 4.49
CA PRO A 16 16.19 7.24 3.27
C PRO A 16 14.99 6.34 2.95
N ILE A 17 14.18 6.00 3.95
CA ILE A 17 13.01 5.10 3.83
C ILE A 17 11.73 5.75 4.34
N ALA A 18 11.71 7.08 4.47
CA ALA A 18 10.60 7.83 5.07
C ALA A 18 9.26 7.64 4.33
N ARG A 19 9.31 7.39 3.01
CA ARG A 19 8.09 7.17 2.20
C ARG A 19 7.46 5.78 2.39
N LEU A 20 8.03 4.89 3.21
CA LEU A 20 7.31 3.69 3.63
C LEU A 20 5.97 4.03 4.30
N GLN A 21 5.88 5.18 5.00
CA GLN A 21 4.62 5.62 5.56
C GLN A 21 3.59 5.96 4.46
N GLU A 22 4.02 6.67 3.42
CA GLU A 22 3.16 7.01 2.27
C GLU A 22 2.64 5.74 1.60
N LEU A 23 3.54 4.80 1.28
CA LEU A 23 3.19 3.52 0.68
C LEU A 23 2.22 2.73 1.58
N ALA A 24 2.41 2.73 2.90
CA ALA A 24 1.56 1.98 3.84
C ALA A 24 0.09 2.42 3.82
N TYR A 25 -0.17 3.69 3.52
CA TYR A 25 -1.51 4.29 3.50
C TYR A 25 -2.17 4.28 2.12
N ASN A 26 -1.50 3.76 1.09
CA ASN A 26 -2.07 3.60 -0.25
C ASN A 26 -2.25 2.10 -0.56
N LEU A 27 -3.48 1.64 -0.80
CA LEU A 27 -3.77 0.22 -0.97
C LEU A 27 -3.10 -0.45 -2.19
N TRP A 28 -2.45 0.31 -3.07
CA TRP A 28 -1.64 -0.24 -4.17
C TRP A 28 -0.69 -1.36 -3.72
N TRP A 29 -0.08 -1.26 -2.53
CA TRP A 29 0.78 -2.34 -2.00
C TRP A 29 0.07 -3.70 -1.89
N SER A 30 -1.26 -3.73 -1.77
CA SER A 30 -2.02 -4.96 -1.49
C SER A 30 -2.10 -5.92 -2.67
N TRP A 31 -1.85 -5.45 -3.90
CA TRP A 31 -1.70 -6.31 -5.08
C TRP A 31 -0.33 -6.19 -5.74
N ASN A 32 0.65 -5.58 -5.06
CA ASN A 32 2.02 -5.43 -5.53
C ASN A 32 2.99 -6.19 -4.62
N PRO A 33 3.48 -7.38 -5.03
CA PRO A 33 4.35 -8.22 -4.20
C PRO A 33 5.64 -7.53 -3.75
N ASP A 34 6.28 -6.77 -4.65
CA ASP A 34 7.53 -6.06 -4.35
C ASP A 34 7.33 -5.00 -3.25
N ALA A 35 6.16 -4.35 -3.23
CA ALA A 35 5.78 -3.41 -2.18
C ALA A 35 5.58 -4.11 -0.82
N GLN A 36 5.02 -5.32 -0.82
CA GLN A 36 4.89 -6.14 0.40
C GLN A 36 6.26 -6.60 0.91
N GLU A 37 7.19 -6.90 0.00
CA GLU A 37 8.54 -7.32 0.32
C GLU A 37 9.34 -6.24 1.07
N LEU A 38 9.09 -4.96 0.79
CA LEU A 38 9.72 -3.86 1.54
C LEU A 38 9.44 -3.91 3.04
N TYR A 39 8.25 -4.37 3.45
CA TYR A 39 7.91 -4.53 4.87
C TYR A 39 8.39 -5.87 5.42
N SER A 40 8.16 -6.95 4.66
CA SER A 40 8.50 -8.31 5.11
C SER A 40 10.00 -8.54 5.26
N SER A 41 10.83 -7.87 4.46
CA SER A 41 12.29 -7.95 4.54
C SER A 41 12.90 -7.19 5.72
N ILE A 42 12.20 -6.21 6.30
CA ILE A 42 12.65 -5.53 7.52
C ILE A 42 12.52 -6.49 8.72
N ASP A 43 11.34 -7.09 8.88
CA ASP A 43 11.02 -8.02 9.97
C ASP A 43 9.86 -8.95 9.58
N LEU A 44 10.19 -10.17 9.13
CA LEU A 44 9.21 -11.12 8.59
C LEU A 44 8.20 -11.61 9.63
N ASP A 45 8.65 -11.81 10.87
CA ASP A 45 7.79 -12.32 11.95
C ASP A 45 6.80 -11.24 12.39
N LEU A 46 7.26 -9.98 12.48
CA LEU A 46 6.36 -8.86 12.71
C LEU A 46 5.39 -8.66 11.55
N TRP A 47 5.84 -8.79 10.30
CA TRP A 47 4.98 -8.67 9.12
C TRP A 47 3.83 -9.67 9.15
N ARG A 48 4.13 -10.92 9.47
CA ARG A 48 3.12 -11.99 9.63
C ARG A 48 2.18 -11.71 10.80
N SER A 49 2.71 -11.38 11.98
CA SER A 49 1.86 -11.11 13.16
C SER A 49 1.02 -9.83 13.04
N ALA A 50 1.45 -8.88 12.22
CA ALA A 50 0.67 -7.69 11.86
C ALA A 50 -0.45 -7.98 10.85
N ASN A 51 -0.66 -9.24 10.45
CA ASN A 51 -1.58 -9.66 9.38
C ASN A 51 -1.32 -8.90 8.07
N GLN A 52 -0.03 -8.75 7.73
CA GLN A 52 0.41 -8.09 6.50
C GLN A 52 -0.16 -6.67 6.34
N ASN A 53 -0.38 -5.98 7.46
CA ASN A 53 -0.85 -4.60 7.48
C ASN A 53 0.34 -3.66 7.69
N PRO A 54 0.76 -2.87 6.69
CA PRO A 54 1.95 -2.02 6.79
C PRO A 54 1.80 -0.90 7.81
N VAL A 55 0.59 -0.39 8.05
CA VAL A 55 0.33 0.60 9.10
C VAL A 55 0.55 0.00 10.49
N LYS A 56 0.05 -1.21 10.74
CA LYS A 56 0.29 -1.93 12.01
C LYS A 56 1.75 -2.33 12.15
N PHE A 57 2.38 -2.77 11.08
CA PHE A 57 3.80 -3.11 11.03
C PHE A 57 4.67 -1.92 11.44
N LEU A 58 4.49 -0.78 10.76
CA LEU A 58 5.26 0.43 11.03
C LEU A 58 5.06 0.96 12.44
N ARG A 59 3.91 0.74 13.09
CA ARG A 59 3.69 1.14 14.49
C ARG A 59 4.44 0.28 15.50
N ASN A 60 4.79 -0.95 15.14
CA ASN A 60 5.32 -1.95 16.07
C ASN A 60 6.77 -2.34 15.80
N VAL A 61 7.31 -1.99 14.62
CA VAL A 61 8.67 -2.33 14.24
C VAL A 61 9.68 -1.59 15.13
N LYS A 62 10.72 -2.31 15.54
CA LYS A 62 11.79 -1.75 16.37
C LYS A 62 12.60 -0.74 15.54
N GLN A 63 12.97 0.38 16.17
CA GLN A 63 13.77 1.43 15.53
C GLN A 63 15.07 0.88 14.92
N GLU A 64 15.75 -0.05 15.61
CA GLU A 64 16.97 -0.70 15.15
C GLU A 64 16.81 -1.39 13.79
N GLN A 65 15.66 -2.05 13.56
CA GLN A 65 15.39 -2.76 12.30
C GLN A 65 15.21 -1.78 11.14
N LEU A 66 14.53 -0.66 11.40
CA LEU A 66 14.39 0.44 10.43
C LEU A 66 15.74 1.08 10.11
N GLU A 67 16.57 1.34 11.13
CA GLU A 67 17.90 1.90 10.93
C GLU A 67 18.84 0.95 10.18
N ARG A 68 18.72 -0.36 10.41
CA ARG A 68 19.46 -1.38 9.67
C ARG A 68 19.05 -1.38 8.20
N ALA A 69 17.75 -1.40 7.92
CA ALA A 69 17.23 -1.36 6.56
C ALA A 69 17.64 -0.06 5.83
N ALA A 70 17.62 1.08 6.53
CA ALA A 70 18.03 2.37 5.97
C ALA A 70 19.55 2.48 5.69
N LYS A 71 20.37 1.54 6.16
CA LYS A 71 21.82 1.49 5.89
C LYS A 71 22.20 0.38 4.91
N ASP A 72 21.29 -0.55 4.63
CA ASP A 72 21.48 -1.67 3.73
C ASP A 72 21.30 -1.21 2.27
N GLN A 73 22.36 -1.30 1.47
CA GLN A 73 22.35 -0.85 0.08
C GLN A 73 21.43 -1.69 -0.81
N ASP A 74 21.31 -2.99 -0.55
CA ASP A 74 20.44 -3.87 -1.33
C ASP A 74 18.97 -3.57 -1.02
N TYR A 75 18.66 -3.29 0.26
CA TYR A 75 17.34 -2.83 0.66
C TYR A 75 16.98 -1.48 0.00
N LEU A 76 17.90 -0.51 0.06
CA LEU A 76 17.68 0.82 -0.55
C LEU A 76 17.50 0.75 -2.07
N ALA A 77 18.21 -0.15 -2.76
CA ALA A 77 18.02 -0.36 -4.19
C ALA A 77 16.62 -0.91 -4.51
N ARG A 78 16.13 -1.91 -3.77
CA ARG A 78 14.76 -2.43 -3.92
C ARG A 78 13.72 -1.37 -3.58
N TYR A 79 13.93 -0.65 -2.48
CA TYR A 79 13.08 0.46 -2.06
C TYR A 79 12.96 1.52 -3.15
N ALA A 80 14.07 1.96 -3.74
CA ALA A 80 14.07 2.94 -4.81
C ALA A 80 13.32 2.46 -6.06
N GLN A 81 13.47 1.18 -6.44
CA GLN A 81 12.74 0.59 -7.56
C GLN A 81 11.23 0.57 -7.33
N VAL A 82 10.80 0.13 -6.14
CA VAL A 82 9.37 0.09 -5.78
C VAL A 82 8.78 1.49 -5.71
N MET A 83 9.48 2.46 -5.10
CA MET A 83 8.99 3.84 -5.04
C MET A 83 8.94 4.49 -6.42
N ALA A 84 9.89 4.20 -7.31
CA ALA A 84 9.83 4.66 -8.70
C ALA A 84 8.62 4.06 -9.45
N ALA A 85 8.33 2.77 -9.26
CA ALA A 85 7.15 2.12 -9.83
C ALA A 85 5.85 2.73 -9.28
N PHE A 86 5.78 2.97 -7.97
CA PHE A 86 4.66 3.63 -7.31
C PHE A 86 4.45 5.05 -7.86
N ASP A 87 5.52 5.84 -8.02
CA ASP A 87 5.46 7.19 -8.56
C ASP A 87 4.98 7.20 -10.02
N ALA A 88 5.47 6.27 -10.85
CA ALA A 88 5.03 6.13 -12.22
C ALA A 88 3.55 5.73 -12.31
N TYR A 89 3.08 4.86 -11.41
CA TYR A 89 1.69 4.43 -11.35
C TYR A 89 0.75 5.57 -10.93
N MET A 90 1.16 6.38 -9.95
CA MET A 90 0.36 7.49 -9.42
C MET A 90 0.46 8.76 -10.27
N ALA A 91 1.31 8.78 -11.29
CA ALA A 91 1.52 9.93 -12.15
C ALA A 91 0.20 10.33 -12.85
N PRO A 92 -0.22 11.61 -12.79
CA PRO A 92 -1.45 12.07 -13.45
C PRO A 92 -1.44 11.79 -14.96
N ASP A 93 -0.26 11.77 -15.57
CA ASP A 93 0.03 11.55 -16.98
C ASP A 93 0.48 10.09 -17.31
N ALA A 94 0.28 9.13 -16.39
CA ALA A 94 0.56 7.71 -16.62
C ALA A 94 -0.04 7.17 -17.94
N ASP A 95 0.74 6.39 -18.69
CA ASP A 95 0.35 5.83 -20.00
C ASP A 95 -0.53 4.57 -19.84
N THR A 96 -1.72 4.75 -19.28
CA THR A 96 -2.65 3.65 -19.00
C THR A 96 -3.33 3.15 -20.28
N TRP A 97 -3.91 1.95 -20.23
CA TRP A 97 -4.63 1.39 -21.39
C TRP A 97 -5.84 2.24 -21.78
N TYR A 98 -6.62 2.71 -20.81
CA TYR A 98 -7.79 3.55 -21.05
C TYR A 98 -7.41 4.87 -21.69
N ARG A 99 -6.31 5.50 -21.24
CA ARG A 99 -5.82 6.74 -21.87
C ARG A 99 -5.42 6.53 -23.32
N ARG A 100 -4.69 5.45 -23.63
CA ARG A 100 -4.31 5.14 -25.02
C ARG A 100 -5.51 4.84 -25.93
N THR A 101 -6.56 4.24 -25.36
CA THR A 101 -7.73 3.77 -26.13
C THR A 101 -8.81 4.84 -26.25
N TYR A 102 -9.02 5.64 -25.20
CA TYR A 102 -10.13 6.56 -25.05
C TYR A 102 -9.72 7.99 -24.65
N GLY A 103 -8.43 8.35 -24.63
CA GLY A 103 -7.94 9.63 -24.11
C GLY A 103 -8.42 10.90 -24.85
N ASN A 104 -9.08 10.75 -26.01
CA ASN A 104 -9.74 11.85 -26.72
C ASN A 104 -11.25 11.96 -26.41
N ASN A 105 -11.82 11.03 -25.65
CA ASN A 105 -13.22 11.06 -25.24
C ASN A 105 -13.35 11.76 -23.89
N ASN A 106 -14.45 12.52 -23.72
CA ASN A 106 -14.78 13.23 -22.48
C ASN A 106 -14.56 12.33 -21.26
N HIS A 107 -13.92 12.86 -20.21
CA HIS A 107 -13.69 12.17 -18.93
C HIS A 107 -15.02 11.68 -18.33
N GLU A 108 -15.41 10.45 -18.65
CA GLU A 108 -16.61 9.84 -18.10
C GLU A 108 -16.33 9.35 -16.68
N LEU A 109 -16.97 9.99 -15.70
CA LEU A 109 -16.88 9.58 -14.31
C LEU A 109 -17.84 8.42 -14.04
N VAL A 110 -17.30 7.26 -13.66
CA VAL A 110 -18.08 6.08 -13.25
C VAL A 110 -18.15 6.01 -11.73
N ALA A 111 -19.37 5.96 -11.19
CA ALA A 111 -19.60 5.70 -9.77
C ALA A 111 -19.96 4.22 -9.56
N TYR A 112 -19.05 3.46 -8.95
CA TYR A 112 -19.23 2.03 -8.67
C TYR A 112 -19.71 1.79 -7.23
N PHE A 113 -20.94 1.31 -7.08
CA PHE A 113 -21.56 1.03 -5.78
C PHE A 113 -21.55 -0.47 -5.49
N SER A 114 -20.98 -0.83 -4.34
CA SER A 114 -21.06 -2.18 -3.78
C SER A 114 -21.21 -2.11 -2.27
N ALA A 115 -21.82 -3.13 -1.66
CA ALA A 115 -21.94 -3.25 -0.22
C ALA A 115 -20.64 -3.72 0.45
N GLU A 116 -19.73 -4.33 -0.31
CA GLU A 116 -18.49 -4.94 0.19
C GLU A 116 -17.34 -4.70 -0.79
N PHE A 117 -16.12 -4.59 -0.27
CA PHE A 117 -14.89 -4.47 -1.08
C PHE A 117 -13.74 -5.31 -0.50
N GLY A 118 -13.41 -6.41 -1.16
CA GLY A 118 -12.36 -7.35 -0.77
C GLY A 118 -11.00 -6.98 -1.35
N LEU A 119 -10.42 -5.87 -0.89
CA LEU A 119 -9.11 -5.41 -1.38
C LEU A 119 -7.96 -6.19 -0.72
N HIS A 120 -7.97 -6.25 0.61
CA HIS A 120 -6.98 -6.94 1.44
C HIS A 120 -7.52 -7.19 2.85
N GLU A 121 -7.05 -8.24 3.53
CA GLU A 121 -7.43 -8.57 4.92
C GLU A 121 -7.12 -7.45 5.93
N ALA A 122 -6.21 -6.54 5.56
CA ALA A 122 -5.87 -5.37 6.34
C ALA A 122 -7.03 -4.37 6.46
N LEU A 123 -8.02 -4.47 5.56
CA LEU A 123 -9.23 -3.66 5.52
C LEU A 123 -10.46 -4.60 5.47
N PRO A 124 -10.97 -5.04 6.63
CA PRO A 124 -12.01 -6.08 6.72
C PRO A 124 -13.40 -5.49 6.43
N ILE A 125 -13.65 -5.09 5.19
CA ILE A 125 -14.93 -4.53 4.70
C ILE A 125 -15.63 -5.46 3.69
N TYR A 126 -15.41 -6.76 3.83
CA TYR A 126 -16.06 -7.80 3.02
C TYR A 126 -16.28 -9.08 3.83
N SER A 127 -17.21 -9.92 3.38
CA SER A 127 -17.57 -11.19 4.01
C SER A 127 -17.58 -12.38 3.04
N GLY A 128 -17.67 -12.13 1.73
CA GLY A 128 -17.76 -13.22 0.75
C GLY A 128 -17.40 -12.81 -0.69
N GLY A 129 -17.86 -13.61 -1.65
CA GLY A 129 -17.48 -13.48 -3.06
C GLY A 129 -17.87 -12.15 -3.72
N LEU A 130 -18.95 -11.51 -3.27
CA LEU A 130 -19.35 -10.18 -3.74
C LEU A 130 -18.24 -9.15 -3.50
N GLY A 131 -17.68 -9.15 -2.30
CA GLY A 131 -16.59 -8.24 -1.95
C GLY A 131 -15.33 -8.51 -2.75
N ILE A 132 -14.96 -9.78 -2.93
CA ILE A 132 -13.79 -10.15 -3.76
C ILE A 132 -13.94 -9.60 -5.18
N LEU A 133 -15.08 -9.85 -5.85
CA LEU A 133 -15.32 -9.34 -7.20
C LEU A 133 -15.28 -7.81 -7.26
N SER A 134 -15.88 -7.14 -6.28
CA SER A 134 -15.88 -5.68 -6.21
C SER A 134 -14.47 -5.12 -6.00
N GLY A 135 -13.65 -5.80 -5.20
CA GLY A 135 -12.25 -5.47 -4.98
C GLY A 135 -11.41 -5.65 -6.24
N ASP A 136 -11.60 -6.75 -6.96
CA ASP A 136 -10.89 -7.01 -8.21
C ASP A 136 -11.28 -6.00 -9.29
N HIS A 137 -12.54 -5.59 -9.39
CA HIS A 137 -12.94 -4.49 -10.27
C HIS A 137 -12.22 -3.18 -9.92
N CYS A 138 -12.07 -2.84 -8.65
CA CYS A 138 -11.35 -1.64 -8.25
C CYS A 138 -9.86 -1.70 -8.61
N LYS A 139 -9.22 -2.86 -8.42
CA LYS A 139 -7.81 -3.07 -8.79
C LYS A 139 -7.62 -2.95 -10.30
N GLU A 140 -8.46 -3.65 -11.06
CA GLU A 140 -8.41 -3.63 -12.53
C GLU A 140 -8.69 -2.23 -13.08
N ALA A 141 -9.70 -1.52 -12.54
CA ALA A 141 -9.98 -0.15 -12.93
C ALA A 141 -8.79 0.78 -12.64
N SER A 142 -8.11 0.58 -11.50
CA SER A 142 -6.91 1.35 -11.16
C SER A 142 -5.75 1.05 -12.11
N ASP A 143 -5.54 -0.22 -12.49
CA ASP A 143 -4.44 -0.63 -13.39
C ASP A 143 -4.68 -0.21 -14.84
N LEU A 144 -5.94 -0.24 -15.31
CA LEU A 144 -6.32 0.13 -16.67
C LEU A 144 -6.41 1.64 -16.90
N GLY A 145 -6.62 2.42 -15.83
CA GLY A 145 -6.77 3.88 -15.84
C GLY A 145 -8.21 4.35 -16.03
#